data_AF-M5X0N4-F1
#
_entry.id   AF-M5X0N4-F1
#
_cell.length_a   1.000
_cell.length_b   1.000
_cell.length_c   1.000
_cell.angle_alpha   90.00
_cell.angle_beta   90.00
_cell.angle_gamma   90.00
#
_symmetry.space_group_name_H-M   'P 1'
#
loop_
_entity.id
_entity.type
_entity.pdbx_description
1 polymer ?
#
loop_
_entity_poly.entity_id
_entity_poly.type
_entity_poly.pdbx_seq_one_letter_code
_entity_poly.pdbx_strand_id
1 'polypeptide(L)'
;MAEEAGMFMVHQTVGSVLCCKCGIPMAPNAANMCVKCLRSEVDITEGLQKHVTIVHCPECDCYLQPPRTWIKAQLESKELLTFCVKRLKNLNKVRLVHAEFIWTEPHSKRIKVKLKVQKEVLNGAILEQSYVVEYVQQEHMCESCSRVQANPDQWVASVQLRQHVSHRRTFFYLEQLILRHGAAASAIKIKQMEQGIDFFFANRSHGVKFVEFVGKVVPVRSRSDKQLVSHDSKSNNYNYKHTFSVEISPICREDLICLPPKVRSSLGNLGPLVICTKVTNSIALFDPFTLRHCFLDTDQYWRYSFKSLHTSRELVEYIVLDIEIISPEVNVGGSRFALADAQVARVSDFGKNDTIFNIKTHLGHLLNPGDYALGYDLYGANSNDDELEKYKGLVIPDAILIKKSYEEKRQKKHAKARPWKLKSLGMEVDDKAKLDQEKVDSEYEQFLKDLEENPEMRLNISLYHNEEYQPSERASMTDGEDAPSVPLEELLADLELRDDEDEDDSSMRE
;
A
#
# COMPACT_ATOMS: atom_id res chain seq x y z
N MET A 1 -2.64 60.30 53.99
CA MET A 1 -1.79 59.31 54.67
C MET A 1 -1.54 58.21 53.64
N ALA A 2 -0.41 58.09 52.96
CA ALA A 2 0.98 58.33 53.33
C ALA A 2 1.69 59.36 52.43
N GLU A 3 2.74 59.97 52.98
CA GLU A 3 3.66 60.91 52.34
C GLU A 3 4.68 60.13 51.49
N GLU A 4 4.80 60.44 50.20
CA GLU A 4 5.98 60.06 49.40
C GLU A 4 6.98 61.21 49.44
N ALA A 5 7.99 61.05 50.30
CA ALA A 5 9.14 61.93 50.37
C ALA A 5 9.92 61.90 49.05
N GLY A 6 10.03 63.05 48.40
CA GLY A 6 10.82 63.24 47.19
C GLY A 6 12.30 62.95 47.42
N MET A 7 12.83 61.93 46.74
CA MET A 7 14.26 61.76 46.55
C MET A 7 14.72 62.69 45.43
N PHE A 8 15.56 63.67 45.79
CA PHE A 8 16.26 64.54 44.85
C PHE A 8 17.27 63.70 44.04
N MET A 9 16.95 63.36 42.79
CA MET A 9 17.91 62.73 41.88
C MET A 9 18.95 63.78 41.47
N VAL A 10 20.18 63.64 41.97
CA VAL A 10 21.32 64.41 41.48
C VAL A 10 21.53 64.03 40.01
N HIS A 11 21.26 64.94 39.08
CA HIS A 11 21.64 64.76 37.69
C HIS A 11 23.16 64.64 37.61
N GLN A 12 23.67 63.41 37.43
CA GLN A 12 25.07 63.21 37.09
C GLN A 12 25.35 63.95 35.78
N THR A 13 26.13 65.01 35.85
CA THR A 13 26.65 65.69 34.66
C THR A 13 27.59 64.72 33.94
N VAL A 14 27.11 64.08 32.88
CA VAL A 14 27.94 63.27 32.00
C VAL A 14 28.99 64.22 31.39
N GLY A 15 30.25 64.09 31.80
CA GLY A 15 31.33 64.93 31.28
C GLY A 15 31.39 64.82 29.75
N SER A 16 31.52 65.94 29.05
CA SER A 16 31.68 65.96 27.59
C SER A 16 33.16 66.06 27.23
N VAL A 17 33.59 65.25 26.25
CA VAL A 17 34.93 65.28 25.67
C VAL A 17 34.80 65.70 24.21
N LEU A 18 35.79 66.41 23.68
CA LEU A 18 35.81 66.79 22.27
C LEU A 18 36.39 65.65 21.43
N CYS A 19 35.76 65.34 20.29
CA CYS A 19 36.32 64.40 19.32
C CYS A 19 37.69 64.87 18.81
N CYS A 20 38.67 63.97 18.79
CA CYS A 20 40.06 64.28 18.39
C CYS A 20 40.24 64.74 16.94
N LYS A 21 39.25 64.52 16.05
CA LYS A 21 39.31 64.89 14.61
C LYS A 21 38.45 66.10 14.26
N CYS A 22 37.21 66.14 14.75
CA CYS A 22 36.22 67.14 14.32
C CYS A 22 35.80 68.12 15.43
N GLY A 23 36.30 67.97 16.66
CA GLY A 23 36.03 68.90 17.77
C GLY A 23 34.57 68.94 18.24
N ILE A 24 33.72 67.99 17.85
CA ILE A 24 32.32 67.93 18.29
C ILE A 24 32.27 67.40 19.74
N PRO A 25 31.51 68.03 20.65
CA PRO A 25 31.32 67.53 22.01
C PRO A 25 30.57 66.20 22.00
N MET A 26 31.09 65.22 22.72
CA MET A 26 30.58 63.85 22.79
C MET A 26 30.75 63.26 24.19
N ALA A 27 29.99 62.20 24.49
CA ALA A 27 30.25 61.41 25.69
C ALA A 27 31.61 60.69 25.56
N PRO A 28 32.38 60.56 26.65
CA PRO A 28 33.67 59.89 26.64
C PRO A 28 33.52 58.45 26.16
N ASN A 29 34.30 58.08 25.14
CA ASN A 29 34.39 56.71 24.63
C ASN A 29 35.84 56.26 24.55
N ALA A 30 36.08 54.96 24.57
CA ALA A 30 37.44 54.39 24.57
C ALA A 30 38.28 54.75 23.32
N ALA A 31 37.63 55.21 22.24
CA ALA A 31 38.27 55.61 20.99
C ALA A 31 38.55 57.13 20.90
N ASN A 32 38.07 57.96 21.84
CA ASN A 32 38.13 59.43 21.81
C ASN A 32 37.68 60.08 20.46
N MET A 33 36.82 59.38 19.71
CA MET A 33 36.35 59.76 18.38
C MET A 33 34.83 59.72 18.33
N CYS A 34 34.21 60.75 17.73
CA CYS A 34 32.77 60.77 17.56
C CYS A 34 32.32 59.66 16.60
N VAL A 35 31.06 59.23 16.70
CA VAL A 35 30.49 58.15 15.89
C VAL A 35 30.66 58.38 14.38
N LYS A 36 30.62 59.65 13.92
CA LYS A 36 30.80 59.99 12.50
C LYS A 36 32.25 59.77 12.04
N CYS A 37 33.24 60.26 12.80
CA CYS A 37 34.66 60.08 12.49
C CYS A 37 35.10 58.61 12.62
N LEU A 38 34.55 57.88 13.61
CA LEU A 38 34.85 56.46 13.78
C LEU A 38 34.31 55.62 12.61
N ARG A 39 33.10 55.93 12.12
CA ARG A 39 32.51 55.27 10.94
C ARG A 39 33.23 55.61 9.62
N SER A 40 33.88 56.76 9.53
CA SER A 40 34.63 57.15 8.33
C SER A 40 36.02 56.52 8.26
N GLU A 41 36.65 56.26 9.41
CA GLU A 41 38.01 55.68 9.44
C GLU A 41 38.02 54.15 9.51
N VAL A 42 36.96 53.52 10.05
CA VAL A 42 36.91 52.06 10.21
C VAL A 42 35.71 51.47 9.46
N ASP A 43 36.00 50.70 8.41
CA ASP A 43 35.02 49.84 7.74
C ASP A 43 35.16 48.39 8.25
N ILE A 44 34.13 47.92 8.96
CA ILE A 44 34.03 46.57 9.48
C ILE A 44 33.76 45.56 8.36
N THR A 45 33.23 46.03 7.24
CA THR A 45 32.79 45.21 6.10
C THR A 45 33.95 44.85 5.17
N GLU A 46 35.14 45.42 5.39
CA GLU A 46 36.35 45.07 4.67
C GLU A 46 36.72 43.58 4.88
N GLY A 47 36.71 42.82 3.79
CA GLY A 47 36.97 41.37 3.80
C GLY A 47 35.73 40.48 3.96
N LEU A 48 34.53 41.07 4.10
CA LEU A 48 33.27 40.33 3.99
C LEU A 48 32.85 40.18 2.52
N GLN A 49 32.22 39.05 2.20
CA GLN A 49 31.74 38.78 0.85
C GLN A 49 30.48 39.61 0.55
N LYS A 50 30.51 40.39 -0.53
CA LYS A 50 29.37 41.18 -1.02
C LYS A 50 28.61 40.51 -2.15
N HIS A 51 29.24 39.56 -2.86
CA HIS A 51 28.64 38.79 -3.94
C HIS A 51 28.83 37.30 -3.69
N VAL A 52 27.74 36.53 -3.82
CA VAL A 52 27.73 35.07 -3.63
C VAL A 52 26.88 34.43 -4.70
N THR A 53 27.29 33.26 -5.20
CA THR A 53 26.48 32.47 -6.12
C THR A 53 25.77 31.35 -5.37
N ILE A 54 24.46 31.25 -5.58
CA ILE A 54 23.61 30.17 -5.06
C ILE A 54 23.04 29.38 -6.23
N VAL A 55 22.91 28.07 -6.04
CA VAL A 55 22.36 27.18 -7.06
C VAL A 55 20.95 26.79 -6.64
N HIS A 56 20.00 26.92 -7.57
CA HIS A 56 18.57 26.73 -7.36
C HIS A 56 17.99 25.79 -8.42
N CYS A 57 17.11 24.88 -8.00
CA CYS A 57 16.37 24.00 -8.88
C CYS A 57 14.99 24.60 -9.20
N PRO A 58 14.70 24.94 -10.47
CA PRO A 58 13.44 25.59 -10.85
C PRO A 58 12.19 24.70 -10.69
N GLU A 59 12.35 23.37 -10.67
CA GLU A 59 11.22 22.43 -10.60
C GLU A 59 10.72 22.14 -9.17
N CYS A 60 11.56 22.32 -8.15
CA CYS A 60 11.22 21.94 -6.77
C CYS A 60 11.50 23.03 -5.73
N ASP A 61 11.86 24.24 -6.17
CA ASP A 61 12.21 25.39 -5.33
C ASP A 61 13.22 25.04 -4.23
N CYS A 62 14.21 24.22 -4.60
CA CYS A 62 15.26 23.77 -3.70
C CYS A 62 16.57 24.46 -4.01
N TYR A 63 17.32 24.80 -2.95
CA TYR A 63 18.65 25.39 -3.03
C TYR A 63 19.72 24.37 -2.64
N LEU A 64 20.80 24.32 -3.42
CA LEU A 64 21.92 23.42 -3.15
C LEU A 64 22.75 23.98 -1.99
N GLN A 65 22.79 23.23 -0.89
CA GLN A 65 23.81 23.33 0.14
C GLN A 65 24.94 22.34 -0.20
N PRO A 66 26.12 22.81 -0.66
CA PRO A 66 27.23 21.92 -0.96
C PRO A 66 27.65 21.13 0.28
N PRO A 67 27.98 19.83 0.13
CA PRO A 67 28.42 19.19 -1.12
C PRO A 67 27.31 18.61 -2.03
N ARG A 68 26.18 18.11 -1.51
CA ARG A 68 25.10 17.48 -2.31
C ARG A 68 23.68 17.66 -1.77
N THR A 69 23.52 18.28 -0.61
CA THR A 69 22.22 18.41 0.06
C THR A 69 21.40 19.53 -0.56
N TRP A 70 20.13 19.27 -0.85
CA TRP A 70 19.19 20.28 -1.36
C TRP A 70 18.18 20.61 -0.27
N ILE A 71 17.93 21.91 -0.06
CA ILE A 71 16.98 22.39 0.94
C ILE A 71 15.84 23.08 0.20
N LYS A 72 14.61 22.66 0.45
CA LYS A 72 13.42 23.38 -0.02
C LYS A 72 13.28 24.65 0.80
N ALA A 73 13.18 25.80 0.14
CA ALA A 73 12.98 27.07 0.84
C ALA A 73 12.20 28.01 -0.07
N GLN A 74 11.16 28.66 0.46
CA GLN A 74 10.41 29.67 -0.30
C GLN A 74 11.17 30.99 -0.34
N LEU A 75 10.89 31.81 -1.37
CA LEU A 75 11.39 33.19 -1.44
C LEU A 75 10.96 33.96 -0.19
N GLU A 76 11.85 34.80 0.33
CA GLU A 76 11.64 35.62 1.54
C GLU A 76 11.36 34.83 2.84
N SER A 77 11.53 33.50 2.83
CA SER A 77 11.36 32.67 4.02
C SER A 77 12.53 32.79 5.02
N LYS A 78 12.26 32.50 6.30
CA LYS A 78 13.28 32.40 7.36
C LYS A 78 14.33 31.32 7.07
N GLU A 79 13.92 30.24 6.40
CA GLU A 79 14.79 29.13 6.01
C GLU A 79 15.81 29.56 4.96
N LEU A 80 15.36 30.28 3.93
CA LEU A 80 16.22 30.84 2.89
C LEU A 80 17.19 31.87 3.48
N LEU A 81 16.73 32.69 4.42
CA LEU A 81 17.58 33.67 5.10
C LEU A 81 18.70 32.97 5.88
N THR A 82 18.36 31.90 6.61
CA THR A 82 19.33 31.07 7.33
C THR A 82 20.33 30.42 6.38
N PHE A 83 19.87 29.92 5.23
CA PHE A 83 20.73 29.36 4.19
C PHE A 83 21.71 30.41 3.64
N CYS A 84 21.22 31.60 3.27
CA CYS A 84 22.05 32.71 2.78
C CYS A 84 23.13 33.10 3.80
N VAL A 85 22.76 33.28 5.08
CA VAL A 85 23.71 33.62 6.15
C VAL A 85 24.77 32.53 6.32
N LYS A 86 24.38 31.24 6.36
CA LYS A 86 25.34 30.13 6.48
C LYS A 86 26.28 30.00 5.27
N ARG A 87 25.87 30.50 4.09
CA ARG A 87 26.64 30.41 2.86
C ARG A 87 27.83 31.38 2.82
N LEU A 88 27.76 32.46 3.57
CA LEU A 88 28.80 33.48 3.63
C LEU A 88 30.06 32.97 4.33
N LYS A 89 31.20 33.18 3.68
CA LYS A 89 32.50 32.91 4.31
C LYS A 89 32.90 34.09 5.22
N ASN A 90 33.74 33.81 6.22
CA ASN A 90 34.33 34.80 7.13
C ASN A 90 33.36 35.54 8.07
N LEU A 91 32.11 35.10 8.21
CA LEU A 91 31.19 35.65 9.22
C LEU A 91 31.65 35.41 10.66
N ASN A 92 32.51 34.42 10.94
CA ASN A 92 33.02 34.16 12.29
C ASN A 92 33.83 35.34 12.88
N LYS A 93 34.28 36.29 12.06
CA LYS A 93 35.04 37.47 12.50
C LYS A 93 34.17 38.59 13.05
N VAL A 94 32.85 38.52 12.84
CA VAL A 94 31.92 39.61 13.15
C VAL A 94 30.62 39.03 13.71
N ARG A 95 30.04 39.66 14.73
CA ARG A 95 28.76 39.21 15.29
C ARG A 95 27.61 39.69 14.40
N LEU A 96 26.76 38.78 13.94
CA LEU A 96 25.54 39.15 13.21
C LEU A 96 24.47 39.61 14.21
N VAL A 97 23.91 40.81 14.00
CA VAL A 97 22.82 41.38 14.83
C VAL A 97 21.47 41.13 14.18
N HIS A 98 21.37 41.41 12.88
CA HIS A 98 20.11 41.31 12.14
C HIS A 98 20.35 41.00 10.68
N ALA A 99 19.40 40.34 10.05
CA ALA A 99 19.40 40.05 8.63
C ALA A 99 17.97 40.26 8.09
N GLU A 100 17.85 40.98 6.98
CA GLU A 100 16.58 41.29 6.33
C GLU A 100 16.72 41.16 4.81
N PHE A 101 15.68 40.68 4.13
CA PHE A 101 15.63 40.72 2.67
C PHE A 101 15.35 42.14 2.20
N ILE A 102 15.98 42.53 1.10
CA ILE A 102 15.59 43.70 0.33
C ILE A 102 14.80 43.17 -0.86
N TRP A 103 13.58 43.68 -1.04
CA TRP A 103 12.76 43.32 -2.18
C TRP A 103 13.53 43.54 -3.49
N THR A 104 13.53 42.52 -4.31
CA THR A 104 14.14 42.50 -5.64
C THR A 104 13.11 41.98 -6.62
N GLU A 105 13.15 42.47 -7.86
CA GLU A 105 12.20 42.04 -8.88
C GLU A 105 12.32 40.52 -9.12
N PRO A 106 11.19 39.78 -9.25
CA PRO A 106 11.19 38.32 -9.37
C PRO A 106 12.07 37.76 -10.50
N HIS A 107 12.17 38.48 -11.63
CA HIS A 107 12.95 38.04 -12.80
C HIS A 107 14.44 38.38 -12.72
N SER A 108 14.86 39.12 -11.69
CA SER A 108 16.25 39.60 -11.58
C SER A 108 17.26 38.48 -11.31
N LYS A 109 16.80 37.27 -10.93
CA LYS A 109 17.61 36.12 -10.47
C LYS A 109 18.67 36.52 -9.45
N ARG A 110 18.34 37.54 -8.65
CA ARG A 110 19.21 38.14 -7.64
C ARG A 110 18.42 38.28 -6.36
N ILE A 111 18.99 37.82 -5.26
CA ILE A 111 18.42 37.98 -3.93
C ILE A 111 19.35 38.92 -3.17
N LYS A 112 18.80 40.02 -2.64
CA LYS A 112 19.57 40.96 -1.83
C LYS A 112 19.23 40.78 -0.36
N VAL A 113 20.25 40.55 0.46
CA VAL A 113 20.10 40.44 1.92
C VAL A 113 20.91 41.54 2.57
N LYS A 114 20.26 42.35 3.38
CA LYS A 114 20.91 43.38 4.20
C LYS A 114 21.25 42.78 5.56
N LEU A 115 22.53 42.78 5.87
CA LEU A 115 23.08 42.26 7.12
C LEU A 115 23.55 43.41 7.98
N LYS A 116 23.12 43.44 9.25
CA LYS A 116 23.66 44.31 10.30
C LYS A 116 24.67 43.51 11.11
N VAL A 117 25.92 43.94 11.06
CA VAL A 117 27.05 43.27 11.70
C VAL A 117 27.70 44.17 12.74
N GLN A 118 28.20 43.56 13.80
CA GLN A 118 28.77 44.20 14.98
C GLN A 118 30.17 43.65 15.25
N LYS A 119 31.16 44.55 15.34
CA LYS A 119 32.55 44.20 15.66
C LYS A 119 33.08 45.14 16.73
N GLU A 120 33.94 44.61 17.59
CA GLU A 120 34.76 45.43 18.47
C GLU A 120 35.92 46.05 17.67
N VAL A 121 36.03 47.36 17.80
CA VAL A 121 37.03 48.23 17.18
C VAL A 121 37.80 48.92 18.32
N LEU A 122 39.03 49.38 18.05
CA LEU A 122 39.89 50.25 18.88
C LEU A 122 39.49 50.33 20.37
N ASN A 123 40.13 49.51 21.21
CA ASN A 123 40.00 49.52 22.68
C ASN A 123 38.58 49.27 23.21
N GLY A 124 37.83 48.33 22.59
CA GLY A 124 36.53 47.86 23.10
C GLY A 124 35.32 48.69 22.67
N ALA A 125 35.49 49.62 21.71
CA ALA A 125 34.36 50.33 21.12
C ALA A 125 33.60 49.40 20.16
N ILE A 126 32.32 49.14 20.45
CA ILE A 126 31.47 48.32 19.60
C ILE A 126 30.88 49.17 18.48
N LEU A 127 31.13 48.78 17.23
CA LEU A 127 30.61 49.47 16.06
C LEU A 127 29.67 48.54 15.27
N GLU A 128 28.50 49.08 14.92
CA GLU A 128 27.50 48.41 14.09
C GLU A 128 27.46 49.03 12.69
N GLN A 129 27.52 48.19 11.67
CA GLN A 129 27.44 48.59 10.27
C GLN A 129 26.52 47.66 9.50
N SER A 130 25.74 48.23 8.58
CA SER A 130 24.88 47.47 7.68
C SER A 130 25.48 47.42 6.28
N TYR A 131 25.52 46.24 5.68
CA TYR A 131 25.90 46.08 4.28
C TYR A 131 24.96 45.13 3.56
N VAL A 132 24.91 45.25 2.24
CA VAL A 132 24.06 44.43 1.39
C VAL A 132 24.91 43.36 0.73
N VAL A 133 24.45 42.12 0.81
CA VAL A 133 24.98 40.98 0.06
C VAL A 133 24.03 40.69 -1.09
N GLU A 134 24.61 40.59 -2.29
CA GLU A 134 23.91 40.18 -3.50
C GLU A 134 24.19 38.70 -3.77
N TYR A 135 23.13 37.89 -3.76
CA TYR A 135 23.17 36.49 -4.14
C TYR A 135 22.70 36.33 -5.58
N VAL A 136 23.56 35.88 -6.48
CA VAL A 136 23.21 35.56 -7.86
C VAL A 136 22.72 34.11 -7.92
N GLN A 137 21.50 33.93 -8.40
CA GLN A 137 20.86 32.62 -8.53
C GLN A 137 21.24 31.99 -9.88
N GLN A 138 21.91 30.84 -9.81
CA GLN A 138 22.17 29.98 -10.95
C GLN A 138 21.17 28.83 -10.94
N GLU A 139 20.49 28.63 -12.06
CA GLU A 139 19.55 27.53 -12.23
C GLU A 139 20.32 26.25 -12.58
N HIS A 140 20.18 25.24 -11.72
CA HIS A 140 20.56 23.87 -12.04
C HIS A 140 19.53 22.93 -11.44
N MET A 141 19.12 21.94 -12.23
CA MET A 141 18.22 20.90 -11.75
C MET A 141 18.89 20.04 -10.68
N CYS A 142 18.14 19.72 -9.63
CA CYS A 142 18.57 18.73 -8.64
C CYS A 142 18.54 17.31 -9.24
N GLU A 143 19.27 16.38 -8.63
CA GLU A 143 19.38 15.00 -9.13
C GLU A 143 18.01 14.29 -9.18
N SER A 144 17.09 14.60 -8.27
CA SER A 144 15.73 14.02 -8.27
C SER A 144 14.89 14.53 -9.44
N CYS A 145 14.80 15.85 -9.67
CA CYS A 145 14.06 16.41 -10.79
C CYS A 145 14.68 16.04 -12.14
N SER A 146 16.02 16.02 -12.22
CA SER A 146 16.71 15.53 -13.43
C SER A 146 16.40 14.05 -13.69
N ARG A 147 16.31 13.23 -12.64
CA ARG A 147 15.91 11.81 -12.78
C ARG A 147 14.46 11.67 -13.22
N VAL A 148 13.54 12.50 -12.74
CA VAL A 148 12.13 12.49 -13.16
C VAL A 148 12.01 12.84 -14.65
N GLN A 149 12.74 13.87 -15.12
CA GLN A 149 12.76 14.20 -16.54
C GLN A 149 13.46 13.12 -17.40
N ALA A 150 14.50 12.47 -16.89
CA ALA A 150 15.22 11.41 -17.61
C ALA A 150 14.49 10.06 -17.62
N ASN A 151 13.73 9.75 -16.57
CA ASN A 151 12.92 8.54 -16.42
C ASN A 151 11.48 8.91 -16.08
N PRO A 152 10.61 9.10 -17.09
CA PRO A 152 9.21 9.45 -16.88
C PRO A 152 8.46 8.44 -16.00
N ASP A 153 8.85 7.16 -16.06
CA ASP A 153 8.19 6.10 -15.30
C ASP A 153 8.52 6.12 -13.79
N GLN A 154 9.58 6.84 -13.38
CA GLN A 154 10.05 7.04 -12.00
C GLN A 154 10.37 5.77 -11.16
N TRP A 155 10.11 4.56 -11.66
CA TRP A 155 10.33 3.31 -10.94
C TRP A 155 11.71 2.69 -11.21
N VAL A 156 12.26 2.07 -10.17
CA VAL A 156 13.53 1.32 -10.21
C VAL A 156 13.27 -0.18 -10.06
N ALA A 157 12.23 -0.56 -9.34
CA ALA A 157 11.84 -1.95 -9.17
C ALA A 157 10.39 -2.17 -9.61
N SER A 158 10.16 -3.24 -10.37
CA SER A 158 8.82 -3.72 -10.71
C SER A 158 8.62 -5.13 -10.16
N VAL A 159 7.44 -5.38 -9.57
CA VAL A 159 7.02 -6.70 -9.12
C VAL A 159 5.84 -7.12 -9.97
N GLN A 160 6.01 -8.18 -10.75
CA GLN A 160 5.02 -8.72 -11.67
C GLN A 160 4.41 -9.96 -11.04
N LEU A 161 3.21 -9.82 -10.49
CA LEU A 161 2.44 -10.95 -9.95
C LEU A 161 1.62 -11.58 -11.06
N ARG A 162 1.80 -12.88 -11.29
CA ARG A 162 1.07 -13.64 -12.31
C ARG A 162 0.49 -14.91 -11.71
N GLN A 163 -0.70 -15.26 -12.17
CA GLN A 163 -1.33 -16.54 -11.84
C GLN A 163 -2.04 -17.08 -13.08
N HIS A 164 -1.66 -18.29 -13.49
CA HIS A 164 -2.19 -18.92 -14.69
C HIS A 164 -3.47 -19.72 -14.38
N VAL A 165 -4.55 -19.00 -14.08
CA VAL A 165 -5.87 -19.55 -13.77
C VAL A 165 -6.93 -18.81 -14.57
N SER A 166 -8.06 -19.46 -14.83
CA SER A 166 -9.15 -18.90 -15.61
C SER A 166 -9.91 -17.77 -14.88
N HIS A 167 -9.94 -17.79 -13.54
CA HIS A 167 -10.63 -16.83 -12.67
C HIS A 167 -9.69 -16.05 -11.73
N ARG A 168 -10.15 -14.92 -11.18
CA ARG A 168 -9.35 -13.98 -10.36
C ARG A 168 -9.60 -14.03 -8.85
N ARG A 169 -10.33 -15.02 -8.32
CA ARG A 169 -10.72 -15.11 -6.89
C ARG A 169 -9.55 -14.93 -5.90
N THR A 170 -8.43 -15.57 -6.17
CA THR A 170 -7.18 -15.47 -5.39
C THR A 170 -6.58 -14.06 -5.42
N PHE A 171 -6.70 -13.33 -6.53
CA PHE A 171 -6.26 -11.93 -6.62
C PHE A 171 -7.15 -11.00 -5.81
N PHE A 172 -8.48 -11.20 -5.82
CA PHE A 172 -9.38 -10.43 -4.96
C PHE A 172 -9.07 -10.65 -3.48
N TYR A 173 -8.77 -11.89 -3.09
CA TYR A 173 -8.33 -12.18 -1.72
C TYR A 173 -6.98 -11.53 -1.38
N LEU A 174 -6.00 -11.62 -2.28
CA LEU A 174 -4.67 -11.01 -2.12
C LEU A 174 -4.76 -9.50 -2.00
N GLU A 175 -5.60 -8.84 -2.80
CA GLU A 175 -5.85 -7.40 -2.76
C GLU A 175 -6.30 -6.96 -1.36
N GLN A 176 -7.27 -7.65 -0.78
CA GLN A 176 -7.75 -7.34 0.58
C GLN A 176 -6.67 -7.51 1.64
N LEU A 177 -5.79 -8.51 1.50
CA LEU A 177 -4.67 -8.71 2.39
C LEU A 177 -3.60 -7.62 2.25
N ILE A 178 -3.33 -7.17 1.03
CA ILE A 178 -2.42 -6.06 0.75
C ILE A 178 -2.94 -4.78 1.41
N LEU A 179 -4.24 -4.50 1.31
CA LEU A 179 -4.88 -3.34 1.94
C LEU A 179 -4.82 -3.42 3.46
N ARG A 180 -5.19 -4.57 4.05
CA ARG A 180 -5.18 -4.76 5.51
C ARG A 180 -3.80 -4.55 6.13
N HIS A 181 -2.74 -5.01 5.46
CA HIS A 181 -1.37 -4.87 5.94
C HIS A 181 -0.66 -3.60 5.45
N GLY A 182 -1.29 -2.79 4.60
CA GLY A 182 -0.68 -1.60 4.00
C GLY A 182 0.58 -1.92 3.16
N ALA A 183 0.69 -3.13 2.61
CA ALA A 183 1.92 -3.61 1.99
C ALA A 183 2.28 -2.86 0.69
N ALA A 184 1.30 -2.24 0.04
CA ALA A 184 1.46 -1.45 -1.19
C ALA A 184 1.59 0.07 -0.95
N ALA A 185 1.69 0.55 0.29
CA ALA A 185 1.74 1.99 0.59
C ALA A 185 2.94 2.72 -0.07
N SER A 186 4.04 2.02 -0.33
CA SER A 186 5.22 2.57 -1.02
C SER A 186 5.23 2.37 -2.54
N ALA A 187 4.15 1.83 -3.12
CA ALA A 187 4.03 1.67 -4.56
C ALA A 187 3.75 3.03 -5.21
N ILE A 188 4.46 3.34 -6.29
CA ILE A 188 4.21 4.55 -7.10
C ILE A 188 2.96 4.33 -7.94
N LYS A 189 2.89 3.15 -8.55
CA LYS A 189 1.89 2.80 -9.55
C LYS A 189 1.54 1.34 -9.44
N ILE A 190 0.26 1.03 -9.61
CA ILE A 190 -0.27 -0.33 -9.65
C ILE A 190 -1.02 -0.44 -10.97
N LYS A 191 -0.57 -1.34 -11.84
CA LYS A 191 -1.16 -1.56 -13.16
C LYS A 191 -1.77 -2.95 -13.22
N GLN A 192 -3.03 -3.04 -13.64
CA GLN A 192 -3.66 -4.31 -13.92
C GLN A 192 -3.23 -4.82 -15.30
N MET A 193 -2.77 -6.07 -15.36
CA MET A 193 -2.33 -6.72 -16.61
C MET A 193 -3.13 -7.99 -16.84
N GLU A 194 -3.02 -8.56 -18.04
CA GLU A 194 -3.62 -9.87 -18.32
C GLU A 194 -3.00 -10.94 -17.39
N GLN A 195 -3.87 -11.72 -16.73
CA GLN A 195 -3.47 -12.77 -15.76
C GLN A 195 -2.64 -12.28 -14.56
N GLY A 196 -2.72 -10.99 -14.20
CA GLY A 196 -2.07 -10.50 -12.99
C GLY A 196 -1.99 -9.00 -12.80
N ILE A 197 -1.04 -8.59 -11.94
CA ILE A 197 -0.90 -7.22 -11.45
C ILE A 197 0.58 -6.85 -11.41
N ASP A 198 0.92 -5.64 -11.87
CA ASP A 198 2.27 -5.08 -11.79
C ASP A 198 2.33 -3.95 -10.76
N PHE A 199 3.23 -4.08 -9.79
CA PHE A 199 3.51 -3.07 -8.78
C PHE A 199 4.86 -2.40 -9.09
N PHE A 200 4.87 -1.07 -9.13
CA PHE A 200 6.07 -0.28 -9.40
C PHE A 200 6.55 0.46 -8.15
N PHE A 201 7.85 0.35 -7.86
CA PHE A 201 8.48 0.89 -6.66
C PHE A 201 9.69 1.79 -7.00
N ALA A 202 9.84 2.87 -6.23
CA ALA A 202 10.97 3.80 -6.34
C ALA A 202 12.31 3.17 -5.92
N ASN A 203 12.29 2.31 -4.89
CA ASN A 203 13.48 1.65 -4.36
C ASN A 203 13.36 0.14 -4.48
N ARG A 204 14.48 -0.53 -4.78
CA ARG A 204 14.58 -2.00 -4.80
C ARG A 204 14.14 -2.64 -3.48
N SER A 205 14.50 -2.03 -2.35
CA SER A 205 14.21 -2.58 -1.02
C SER A 205 12.70 -2.71 -0.75
N HIS A 206 11.88 -1.79 -1.28
CA HIS A 206 10.42 -1.89 -1.17
C HIS A 206 9.88 -3.06 -1.99
N GLY A 207 10.39 -3.25 -3.21
CA GLY A 207 10.03 -4.41 -4.04
C GLY A 207 10.37 -5.75 -3.37
N VAL A 208 11.56 -5.89 -2.78
CA VAL A 208 11.96 -7.12 -2.06
C VAL A 208 11.05 -7.40 -0.87
N LYS A 209 10.75 -6.38 -0.05
CA LYS A 209 9.82 -6.50 1.08
C LYS A 209 8.42 -6.94 0.63
N PHE A 210 7.96 -6.42 -0.51
CA PHE A 210 6.66 -6.80 -1.07
C PHE A 210 6.66 -8.26 -1.55
N VAL A 211 7.72 -8.72 -2.22
CA VAL A 211 7.85 -10.14 -2.62
C VAL A 211 7.87 -11.07 -1.40
N GLU A 212 8.59 -10.70 -0.33
CA GLU A 212 8.59 -11.46 0.93
C GLU A 212 7.21 -11.49 1.59
N PHE A 213 6.46 -10.38 1.54
CA PHE A 213 5.09 -10.34 2.04
C PHE A 213 4.19 -11.31 1.27
N VAL A 214 4.21 -11.28 -0.07
CA VAL A 214 3.40 -12.18 -0.89
C VAL A 214 3.74 -13.65 -0.59
N GLY A 215 5.02 -13.99 -0.45
CA GLY A 215 5.44 -15.36 -0.13
C GLY A 215 5.04 -15.86 1.26
N LYS A 216 4.70 -14.96 2.20
CA LYS A 216 4.13 -15.36 3.51
C LYS A 216 2.64 -15.68 3.43
N VAL A 217 1.95 -15.15 2.44
CA VAL A 217 0.50 -15.17 2.35
C VAL A 217 0.02 -16.23 1.36
N VAL A 218 0.75 -16.44 0.27
CA VAL A 218 0.38 -17.30 -0.87
C VAL A 218 1.59 -18.14 -1.31
N PRO A 219 1.43 -19.39 -1.78
CA PRO A 219 2.54 -20.16 -2.35
C PRO A 219 3.00 -19.54 -3.66
N VAL A 220 4.24 -19.03 -3.68
CA VAL A 220 4.80 -18.37 -4.86
C VAL A 220 6.18 -18.88 -5.23
N ARG A 221 6.50 -18.75 -6.52
CA ARG A 221 7.85 -18.86 -7.06
C ARG A 221 8.29 -17.49 -7.54
N SER A 222 9.37 -16.97 -6.97
CA SER A 222 9.93 -15.68 -7.35
C SER A 222 11.23 -15.82 -8.13
N ARG A 223 11.38 -15.04 -9.20
CA ARG A 223 12.63 -14.85 -9.95
C ARG A 223 12.97 -13.36 -9.98
N SER A 224 14.23 -13.02 -9.75
CA SER A 224 14.72 -11.65 -9.83
C SER A 224 15.70 -11.48 -10.99
N ASP A 225 15.43 -10.54 -11.88
CA ASP A 225 16.32 -10.14 -12.96
C ASP A 225 16.68 -8.65 -12.81
N LYS A 226 17.82 -8.25 -13.38
CA LYS A 226 18.28 -6.85 -13.38
C LYS A 226 18.72 -6.43 -14.78
N GLN A 227 18.33 -5.23 -15.19
CA GLN A 227 18.72 -4.62 -16.44
C GLN A 227 19.59 -3.39 -16.15
N LEU A 228 20.78 -3.31 -16.74
CA LEU A 228 21.64 -2.14 -16.63
C LEU A 228 21.05 -1.01 -17.47
N VAL A 229 20.81 0.15 -16.85
CA VAL A 229 20.32 1.36 -17.54
C VAL A 229 21.50 2.27 -17.85
N SER A 230 22.35 2.53 -16.86
CA SER A 230 23.53 3.37 -17.05
C SER A 230 24.66 2.99 -16.09
N HIS A 231 25.89 3.30 -16.50
CA HIS A 231 27.11 3.11 -15.70
C HIS A 231 27.94 4.39 -15.77
N ASP A 232 28.36 4.89 -14.61
CA ASP A 232 29.34 5.96 -14.52
C ASP A 232 30.71 5.35 -14.24
N SER A 233 31.59 5.36 -15.25
CA SER A 233 32.95 4.83 -15.14
C SER A 233 33.86 5.62 -14.20
N LYS A 234 33.54 6.89 -13.90
CA LYS A 234 34.35 7.73 -13.00
C LYS A 234 34.08 7.42 -11.52
N SER A 235 32.82 7.18 -11.18
CA SER A 235 32.41 6.84 -9.81
C SER A 235 32.17 5.34 -9.58
N ASN A 236 32.28 4.54 -10.63
CA ASN A 236 31.96 3.11 -10.67
C ASN A 236 30.55 2.78 -10.14
N ASN A 237 29.60 3.69 -10.37
CA ASN A 237 28.20 3.53 -9.98
C ASN A 237 27.39 2.96 -11.14
N TYR A 238 26.53 1.99 -10.83
CA TYR A 238 25.68 1.30 -11.79
C TYR A 238 24.22 1.55 -11.43
N ASN A 239 23.44 2.03 -12.41
CA ASN A 239 22.01 2.18 -12.29
C ASN A 239 21.33 0.98 -12.95
N TYR A 240 20.69 0.15 -12.13
CA TYR A 240 19.93 -1.00 -12.59
C TYR A 240 18.43 -0.78 -12.40
N LYS A 241 17.64 -1.25 -13.36
CA LYS A 241 16.21 -1.56 -13.15
C LYS A 241 16.09 -3.01 -12.71
N HIS A 242 15.25 -3.25 -11.72
CA HIS A 242 15.03 -4.57 -11.13
C HIS A 242 13.62 -5.06 -11.47
N THR A 243 13.52 -6.29 -11.96
CA THR A 243 12.24 -6.93 -12.23
C THR A 243 12.14 -8.18 -11.37
N PHE A 244 11.08 -8.27 -10.58
CA PHE A 244 10.74 -9.44 -9.79
C PHE A 244 9.52 -10.11 -10.43
N SER A 245 9.73 -11.24 -11.07
CA SER A 245 8.65 -12.08 -11.59
C SER A 245 8.20 -13.02 -10.48
N VAL A 246 6.95 -12.89 -10.04
CA VAL A 246 6.36 -13.68 -8.96
C VAL A 246 5.16 -14.44 -9.53
N GLU A 247 5.29 -15.76 -9.56
CA GLU A 247 4.26 -16.67 -10.04
C GLU A 247 3.57 -17.33 -8.86
N ILE A 248 2.26 -17.16 -8.78
CA ILE A 248 1.39 -17.80 -7.80
C ILE A 248 1.00 -19.19 -8.29
N SER A 249 0.89 -20.17 -7.38
CA SER A 249 0.37 -21.49 -7.71
C SER A 249 -1.00 -21.40 -8.42
N PRO A 250 -1.21 -22.12 -9.54
CA PRO A 250 -2.49 -22.15 -10.23
C PRO A 250 -3.60 -22.89 -9.45
N ILE A 251 -3.28 -23.52 -8.32
CA ILE A 251 -4.28 -24.22 -7.50
C ILE A 251 -5.09 -23.20 -6.70
N CYS A 252 -6.41 -23.25 -6.86
CA CYS A 252 -7.34 -22.42 -6.13
C CYS A 252 -8.12 -23.23 -5.11
N ARG A 253 -8.79 -22.52 -4.22
CA ARG A 253 -9.72 -23.10 -3.26
C ARG A 253 -10.88 -23.78 -4.02
N GLU A 254 -11.33 -24.92 -3.51
CA GLU A 254 -12.43 -25.76 -4.04
C GLU A 254 -12.10 -26.48 -5.35
N ASP A 255 -10.87 -26.36 -5.87
CA ASP A 255 -10.45 -27.13 -7.04
C ASP A 255 -10.28 -28.63 -6.71
N LEU A 256 -10.66 -29.48 -7.68
CA LEU A 256 -10.37 -30.91 -7.64
C LEU A 256 -9.01 -31.18 -8.27
N ILE A 257 -8.20 -31.99 -7.60
CA ILE A 257 -6.82 -32.25 -7.96
C ILE A 257 -6.60 -33.76 -8.03
N CYS A 258 -5.96 -34.21 -9.11
CA CYS A 258 -5.36 -35.54 -9.17
C CYS A 258 -3.89 -35.45 -8.75
N LEU A 259 -3.53 -36.05 -7.63
CA LEU A 259 -2.15 -35.98 -7.13
C LEU A 259 -1.22 -36.89 -7.95
N PRO A 260 -0.03 -36.40 -8.34
CA PRO A 260 0.99 -37.26 -8.91
C PRO A 260 1.37 -38.41 -7.95
N PRO A 261 1.61 -39.64 -8.44
CA PRO A 261 1.88 -40.81 -7.59
C PRO A 261 3.04 -40.62 -6.59
N LYS A 262 4.05 -39.84 -6.97
CA LYS A 262 5.20 -39.49 -6.11
C LYS A 262 4.78 -38.60 -4.94
N VAL A 263 3.98 -37.56 -5.22
CA VAL A 263 3.48 -36.61 -4.21
C VAL A 263 2.53 -37.32 -3.26
N ARG A 264 1.64 -38.16 -3.79
CA ARG A 264 0.78 -39.04 -2.99
C ARG A 264 1.59 -39.89 -2.00
N SER A 265 2.65 -40.53 -2.48
CA SER A 265 3.47 -41.42 -1.65
C SER A 265 4.17 -40.64 -0.54
N SER A 266 4.68 -39.44 -0.83
CA SER A 266 5.29 -38.57 0.20
C SER A 266 4.29 -38.04 1.23
N LEU A 267 3.02 -37.85 0.84
CA LEU A 267 1.94 -37.37 1.72
C LEU A 267 1.24 -38.52 2.47
N GLY A 268 1.91 -39.66 2.67
CA GLY A 268 1.36 -40.79 3.42
C GLY A 268 0.17 -41.46 2.72
N ASN A 269 0.29 -41.62 1.39
CA ASN A 269 -0.68 -42.26 0.49
C ASN A 269 -2.06 -41.59 0.42
N LEU A 270 -2.11 -40.27 0.49
CA LEU A 270 -3.33 -39.47 0.30
C LEU A 270 -3.85 -39.53 -1.15
N GLY A 271 -5.17 -39.59 -1.35
CA GLY A 271 -5.80 -39.44 -2.66
C GLY A 271 -6.05 -40.76 -3.39
N PRO A 272 -6.14 -40.77 -4.73
CA PRO A 272 -5.41 -39.88 -5.63
C PRO A 272 -6.17 -38.61 -5.98
N LEU A 273 -7.50 -38.61 -5.81
CA LEU A 273 -8.36 -37.43 -5.95
C LEU A 273 -8.46 -36.71 -4.61
N VAL A 274 -8.13 -35.43 -4.60
CA VAL A 274 -8.17 -34.57 -3.40
C VAL A 274 -8.74 -33.20 -3.77
N ILE A 275 -9.31 -32.52 -2.79
CA ILE A 275 -9.88 -31.18 -2.91
C ILE A 275 -8.94 -30.20 -2.22
N CYS A 276 -8.72 -29.02 -2.81
CA CYS A 276 -8.05 -27.93 -2.11
C CYS A 276 -9.04 -27.17 -1.22
N THR A 277 -8.89 -27.26 0.11
CA THR A 277 -9.79 -26.55 1.04
C THR A 277 -9.30 -25.15 1.37
N LYS A 278 -7.98 -24.92 1.37
CA LYS A 278 -7.38 -23.64 1.76
C LYS A 278 -6.04 -23.42 1.08
N VAL A 279 -5.82 -22.20 0.60
CA VAL A 279 -4.54 -21.73 0.07
C VAL A 279 -4.03 -20.61 0.99
N THR A 280 -2.91 -20.85 1.67
CA THR A 280 -2.21 -19.85 2.50
C THR A 280 -0.73 -19.81 2.13
N ASN A 281 0.23 -19.86 3.06
CA ASN A 281 1.64 -20.15 2.72
C ASN A 281 1.82 -21.59 2.20
N SER A 282 0.98 -22.51 2.67
CA SER A 282 0.91 -23.90 2.17
C SER A 282 -0.46 -24.17 1.55
N ILE A 283 -0.51 -25.16 0.67
CA ILE A 283 -1.75 -25.65 0.05
C ILE A 283 -2.32 -26.75 0.94
N ALA A 284 -3.51 -26.55 1.48
CA ALA A 284 -4.20 -27.54 2.29
C ALA A 284 -5.03 -28.45 1.38
N LEU A 285 -4.72 -29.74 1.41
CA LEU A 285 -5.36 -30.78 0.62
C LEU A 285 -6.22 -31.66 1.52
N PHE A 286 -7.37 -32.05 1.01
CA PHE A 286 -8.35 -32.85 1.72
C PHE A 286 -8.83 -34.01 0.85
N ASP A 287 -8.85 -35.21 1.42
CA ASP A 287 -9.41 -36.39 0.75
C ASP A 287 -10.89 -36.57 1.17
N PRO A 288 -11.85 -36.41 0.25
CA PRO A 288 -13.28 -36.48 0.57
C PRO A 288 -13.75 -37.87 0.99
N PHE A 289 -12.98 -38.94 0.72
CA PHE A 289 -13.37 -40.31 1.04
C PHE A 289 -12.82 -40.78 2.38
N THR A 290 -11.63 -40.32 2.75
CA THR A 290 -10.96 -40.75 3.99
C THR A 290 -11.00 -39.68 5.10
N LEU A 291 -11.50 -38.48 4.80
CA LEU A 291 -11.49 -37.30 5.66
C LEU A 291 -10.09 -36.90 6.15
N ARG A 292 -9.04 -37.35 5.46
CA ARG A 292 -7.65 -37.02 5.80
C ARG A 292 -7.28 -35.67 5.21
N HIS A 293 -6.59 -34.87 6.02
CA HIS A 293 -6.05 -33.57 5.61
C HIS A 293 -4.53 -33.63 5.56
N CYS A 294 -3.92 -32.98 4.58
CA CYS A 294 -2.48 -32.80 4.49
C CYS A 294 -2.16 -31.37 4.04
N PHE A 295 -0.97 -30.90 4.40
CA PHE A 295 -0.45 -29.62 3.94
C PHE A 295 0.70 -29.88 2.97
N LEU A 296 0.66 -29.21 1.83
CA LEU A 296 1.70 -29.24 0.82
C LEU A 296 2.45 -27.91 0.85
N ASP A 297 3.73 -27.96 1.18
CA ASP A 297 4.59 -26.77 1.20
C ASP A 297 4.87 -26.25 -0.21
N THR A 298 5.12 -24.94 -0.30
CA THR A 298 5.46 -24.25 -1.56
C THR A 298 6.64 -24.92 -2.30
N ASP A 299 7.71 -25.25 -1.59
CA ASP A 299 8.87 -25.91 -2.20
C ASP A 299 8.56 -27.32 -2.73
N GLN A 300 7.68 -28.05 -2.04
CA GLN A 300 7.27 -29.39 -2.46
C GLN A 300 6.39 -29.31 -3.71
N TYR A 301 5.48 -28.34 -3.76
CA TYR A 301 4.65 -28.07 -4.92
C TYR A 301 5.48 -27.73 -6.16
N TRP A 302 6.44 -26.80 -6.06
CA TRP A 302 7.23 -26.39 -7.23
C TRP A 302 8.23 -27.44 -7.71
N ARG A 303 8.61 -28.42 -6.87
CA ARG A 303 9.40 -29.59 -7.29
C ARG A 303 8.59 -30.55 -8.18
N TYR A 304 7.30 -30.67 -7.91
CA TYR A 304 6.37 -31.52 -8.65
C TYR A 304 5.13 -30.70 -9.02
N SER A 305 5.29 -29.76 -9.96
CA SER A 305 4.18 -28.89 -10.38
C SER A 305 3.09 -29.69 -11.07
N PHE A 306 1.85 -29.54 -10.60
CA PHE A 306 0.65 -30.12 -11.20
C PHE A 306 -0.46 -29.06 -11.28
N LYS A 307 -1.46 -29.31 -12.13
CA LYS A 307 -2.64 -28.43 -12.33
C LYS A 307 -3.87 -29.02 -11.65
N SER A 308 -4.93 -28.22 -11.52
CA SER A 308 -6.24 -28.72 -11.13
C SER A 308 -6.84 -29.56 -12.26
N LEU A 309 -7.53 -30.65 -11.88
CA LEU A 309 -8.27 -31.52 -12.79
C LEU A 309 -9.55 -30.83 -13.26
N HIS A 310 -10.28 -30.26 -12.31
CA HIS A 310 -11.46 -29.44 -12.54
C HIS A 310 -11.37 -28.17 -11.69
N THR A 311 -11.78 -27.04 -12.25
CA THR A 311 -11.76 -25.73 -11.58
C THR A 311 -13.11 -25.40 -10.98
N SER A 312 -13.16 -24.49 -10.01
CA SER A 312 -14.42 -24.06 -9.35
C SER A 312 -15.54 -23.55 -10.29
N ARG A 313 -15.24 -23.29 -11.58
CA ARG A 313 -16.24 -22.88 -12.59
C ARG A 313 -17.06 -24.03 -13.16
N GLU A 314 -16.57 -25.25 -13.07
CA GLU A 314 -17.20 -26.44 -13.64
C GLU A 314 -18.12 -27.14 -12.62
N LEU A 315 -18.44 -26.45 -11.51
CA LEU A 315 -19.35 -26.96 -10.50
C LEU A 315 -20.77 -27.02 -11.02
N VAL A 316 -21.40 -28.18 -10.84
CA VAL A 316 -22.79 -28.46 -11.21
C VAL A 316 -23.62 -28.55 -9.94
N GLU A 317 -24.85 -28.06 -10.00
CA GLU A 317 -25.82 -28.19 -8.91
C GLU A 317 -26.47 -29.58 -8.88
N TYR A 318 -26.45 -30.18 -7.70
CA TYR A 318 -27.09 -31.43 -7.34
C TYR A 318 -28.17 -31.19 -6.29
N ILE A 319 -29.25 -31.95 -6.37
CA ILE A 319 -30.25 -32.06 -5.30
C ILE A 319 -30.00 -33.34 -4.51
N VAL A 320 -29.99 -33.22 -3.19
CA VAL A 320 -29.82 -34.35 -2.27
C VAL A 320 -31.18 -35.00 -2.06
N LEU A 321 -31.30 -36.28 -2.39
CA LEU A 321 -32.53 -37.06 -2.21
C LEU A 321 -32.55 -37.75 -0.85
N ASP A 322 -31.41 -38.32 -0.44
CA ASP A 322 -31.26 -39.04 0.82
C ASP A 322 -29.80 -38.97 1.31
N ILE A 323 -29.61 -39.08 2.63
CA ILE A 323 -28.29 -39.06 3.25
C ILE A 323 -28.20 -40.01 4.45
N GLU A 324 -27.27 -40.95 4.38
CA GLU A 324 -26.98 -41.93 5.43
C GLU A 324 -25.59 -41.67 6.02
N ILE A 325 -25.52 -41.29 7.30
CA ILE A 325 -24.26 -40.98 7.97
C ILE A 325 -23.52 -42.28 8.32
N ILE A 326 -22.31 -42.46 7.77
CA ILE A 326 -21.47 -43.65 7.97
C ILE A 326 -20.57 -43.48 9.18
N SER A 327 -19.96 -42.30 9.33
CA SER A 327 -19.01 -42.02 10.41
C SER A 327 -19.47 -40.82 11.24
N PRO A 328 -19.25 -40.83 12.57
CA PRO A 328 -19.49 -39.66 13.40
C PRO A 328 -18.62 -38.48 12.96
N GLU A 329 -19.03 -37.28 13.35
CA GLU A 329 -18.36 -36.04 13.00
C GLU A 329 -16.89 -36.04 13.46
N VAL A 330 -16.00 -35.64 12.55
CA VAL A 330 -14.59 -35.38 12.82
C VAL A 330 -14.34 -33.90 12.63
N ASN A 331 -13.69 -33.28 13.61
CA ASN A 331 -13.21 -31.90 13.46
C ASN A 331 -11.79 -31.93 12.92
N VAL A 332 -11.59 -31.42 11.71
CA VAL A 332 -10.31 -31.42 11.02
C VAL A 332 -10.00 -30.01 10.58
N GLY A 333 -8.96 -29.42 11.18
CA GLY A 333 -8.50 -28.07 10.80
C GLY A 333 -9.46 -26.94 11.14
N GLY A 334 -10.38 -27.12 12.11
CA GLY A 334 -11.37 -26.12 12.50
C GLY A 334 -12.73 -26.28 11.81
N SER A 335 -12.80 -27.14 10.78
CA SER A 335 -14.02 -27.48 10.07
C SER A 335 -14.55 -28.85 10.50
N ARG A 336 -15.87 -28.94 10.63
CA ARG A 336 -16.56 -30.21 10.93
C ARG A 336 -16.77 -30.96 9.62
N PHE A 337 -16.51 -32.25 9.61
CA PHE A 337 -16.79 -33.13 8.49
C PHE A 337 -17.45 -34.41 9.01
N ALA A 338 -18.34 -35.00 8.22
CA ALA A 338 -18.91 -36.30 8.51
C ALA A 338 -19.02 -37.07 7.20
N LEU A 339 -18.53 -38.32 7.20
CA LEU A 339 -18.65 -39.18 6.05
C LEU A 339 -20.08 -39.71 5.98
N ALA A 340 -20.74 -39.50 4.85
CA ALA A 340 -22.08 -39.99 4.58
C ALA A 340 -22.17 -40.57 3.17
N ASP A 341 -23.02 -41.57 2.99
CA ASP A 341 -23.50 -42.02 1.69
C ASP A 341 -24.70 -41.14 1.32
N ALA A 342 -24.64 -40.49 0.16
CA ALA A 342 -25.69 -39.60 -0.32
C ALA A 342 -26.24 -40.08 -1.66
N GLN A 343 -27.55 -40.04 -1.80
CA GLN A 343 -28.24 -40.21 -3.08
C GLN A 343 -28.49 -38.82 -3.66
N VAL A 344 -27.93 -38.55 -4.84
CA VAL A 344 -28.03 -37.24 -5.48
C VAL A 344 -28.47 -37.35 -6.93
N ALA A 345 -29.19 -36.33 -7.39
CA ALA A 345 -29.54 -36.15 -8.79
C ALA A 345 -29.08 -34.76 -9.26
N ARG A 346 -28.73 -34.62 -10.54
CA ARG A 346 -28.41 -33.30 -11.10
C ARG A 346 -29.70 -32.48 -11.19
N VAL A 347 -29.63 -31.19 -10.85
CA VAL A 347 -30.80 -30.30 -10.95
C VAL A 347 -31.29 -30.19 -12.40
N SER A 348 -30.40 -30.27 -13.39
CA SER A 348 -30.74 -30.27 -14.82
C SER A 348 -31.59 -31.46 -15.27
N ASP A 349 -31.38 -32.60 -14.61
CA ASP A 349 -31.93 -33.90 -14.98
C ASP A 349 -33.16 -34.23 -14.12
N PHE A 350 -33.28 -33.59 -12.96
CA PHE A 350 -34.39 -33.74 -12.03
C PHE A 350 -35.72 -33.39 -12.71
N GLY A 351 -36.63 -34.37 -12.78
CA GLY A 351 -37.94 -34.25 -13.43
C GLY A 351 -37.94 -34.50 -14.95
N LYS A 352 -36.77 -34.74 -15.56
CA LYS A 352 -36.66 -35.16 -16.97
C LYS A 352 -36.17 -36.60 -17.11
N ASN A 353 -35.19 -36.99 -16.30
CA ASN A 353 -34.57 -38.31 -16.28
C ASN A 353 -34.54 -38.86 -14.84
N ASP A 354 -34.56 -40.19 -14.70
CA ASP A 354 -34.50 -40.90 -13.41
C ASP A 354 -33.06 -41.29 -13.00
N THR A 355 -32.05 -40.53 -13.46
CA THR A 355 -30.63 -40.80 -13.16
C THR A 355 -30.29 -40.35 -11.74
N ILE A 356 -29.99 -41.31 -10.87
CA ILE A 356 -29.60 -41.09 -9.48
C ILE A 356 -28.17 -41.61 -9.29
N PHE A 357 -27.35 -40.83 -8.62
CA PHE A 357 -25.97 -41.18 -8.26
C PHE A 357 -25.88 -41.49 -6.77
N ASN A 358 -25.23 -42.60 -6.44
CA ASN A 358 -24.93 -42.98 -5.06
C ASN A 358 -23.46 -42.68 -4.79
N ILE A 359 -23.19 -41.66 -3.96
CA ILE A 359 -21.84 -41.13 -3.76
C ILE A 359 -21.49 -41.03 -2.28
N LYS A 360 -20.18 -41.07 -1.99
CA LYS A 360 -19.65 -40.75 -0.66
C LYS A 360 -19.33 -39.28 -0.57
N THR A 361 -19.79 -38.63 0.49
CA THR A 361 -19.58 -37.21 0.75
C THR A 361 -19.02 -36.96 2.13
N HIS A 362 -18.20 -35.92 2.25
CA HIS A 362 -17.66 -35.41 3.51
C HIS A 362 -18.58 -34.35 4.17
N LEU A 363 -19.65 -33.97 3.47
CA LEU A 363 -20.62 -32.95 3.89
C LEU A 363 -21.80 -33.53 4.67
N GLY A 364 -21.67 -34.72 5.25
CA GLY A 364 -22.76 -35.43 5.93
C GLY A 364 -23.37 -34.66 7.11
N HIS A 365 -22.62 -33.76 7.73
CA HIS A 365 -23.09 -32.95 8.85
C HIS A 365 -23.91 -31.72 8.41
N LEU A 366 -23.79 -31.31 7.14
CA LEU A 366 -24.32 -30.05 6.61
C LEU A 366 -25.52 -30.24 5.67
N LEU A 367 -25.56 -31.38 4.98
CA LEU A 367 -26.58 -31.70 3.99
C LEU A 367 -27.74 -32.46 4.62
N ASN A 368 -28.95 -32.03 4.31
CA ASN A 368 -30.20 -32.73 4.59
C ASN A 368 -30.90 -33.11 3.28
N PRO A 369 -31.80 -34.10 3.29
CA PRO A 369 -32.65 -34.41 2.13
C PRO A 369 -33.44 -33.17 1.68
N GLY A 370 -33.42 -32.88 0.38
CA GLY A 370 -34.02 -31.70 -0.24
C GLY A 370 -33.08 -30.49 -0.35
N ASP A 371 -31.86 -30.54 0.21
CA ASP A 371 -30.87 -29.49 0.02
C ASP A 371 -30.20 -29.55 -1.35
N TYR A 372 -29.67 -28.40 -1.77
CA TYR A 372 -28.85 -28.28 -2.97
C TYR A 372 -27.36 -28.27 -2.62
N ALA A 373 -26.53 -28.92 -3.44
CA ALA A 373 -25.09 -28.97 -3.29
C ALA A 373 -24.38 -28.74 -4.63
N LEU A 374 -23.24 -28.06 -4.61
CA LEU A 374 -22.34 -27.93 -5.75
C LEU A 374 -21.31 -29.05 -5.72
N GLY A 375 -21.11 -29.69 -6.87
CA GLY A 375 -20.15 -30.77 -7.03
C GLY A 375 -19.61 -30.92 -8.44
N TYR A 376 -18.54 -31.69 -8.58
CA TYR A 376 -18.01 -32.08 -9.88
C TYR A 376 -18.74 -33.31 -10.40
N ASP A 377 -19.19 -33.23 -11.66
CA ASP A 377 -19.73 -34.36 -12.41
C ASP A 377 -18.60 -35.08 -13.14
N LEU A 378 -18.16 -36.21 -12.60
CA LEU A 378 -17.08 -37.02 -13.18
C LEU A 378 -17.62 -38.12 -14.11
N TYR A 379 -18.90 -38.45 -14.00
CA TYR A 379 -19.58 -39.41 -14.88
C TYR A 379 -19.66 -38.89 -16.32
N GLY A 380 -19.96 -37.60 -16.50
CA GLY A 380 -20.05 -36.96 -17.82
C GLY A 380 -18.76 -36.31 -18.31
N ALA A 381 -17.77 -36.12 -17.45
CA ALA A 381 -16.55 -35.38 -17.78
C ALA A 381 -15.54 -36.24 -18.55
N ASN A 382 -15.09 -35.75 -19.70
CA ASN A 382 -13.95 -36.31 -20.41
C ASN A 382 -12.67 -35.58 -20.00
N SER A 383 -12.04 -36.05 -18.93
CA SER A 383 -10.84 -35.45 -18.36
C SER A 383 -9.58 -36.01 -19.03
N ASN A 384 -8.98 -35.22 -19.92
CA ASN A 384 -7.69 -35.57 -20.55
C ASN A 384 -6.53 -35.05 -19.66
N ASP A 385 -6.23 -35.77 -18.59
CA ASP A 385 -5.19 -35.40 -17.63
C ASP A 385 -4.10 -36.47 -17.51
N ASP A 386 -2.85 -36.06 -17.72
CA ASP A 386 -1.67 -36.93 -17.71
C ASP A 386 -1.46 -37.66 -16.36
N GLU A 387 -1.88 -37.06 -15.23
CA GLU A 387 -1.74 -37.68 -13.92
C GLU A 387 -2.80 -38.75 -13.68
N LEU A 388 -4.03 -38.53 -14.19
CA LEU A 388 -5.11 -39.53 -14.11
C LEU A 388 -4.76 -40.81 -14.88
N GLU A 389 -4.18 -40.69 -16.08
CA GLU A 389 -3.76 -41.84 -16.90
C GLU A 389 -2.69 -42.72 -16.23
N LYS A 390 -1.87 -42.16 -15.33
CA LYS A 390 -0.84 -42.90 -14.60
C LYS A 390 -1.42 -43.90 -13.59
N TYR A 391 -2.68 -43.71 -13.17
CA TYR A 391 -3.35 -44.62 -12.25
C TYR A 391 -4.11 -45.71 -12.99
N LYS A 392 -3.49 -46.89 -13.12
CA LYS A 392 -4.13 -48.07 -13.72
C LYS A 392 -5.20 -48.65 -12.78
N GLY A 393 -6.44 -48.73 -13.25
CA GLY A 393 -7.54 -49.36 -12.52
C GLY A 393 -8.14 -48.51 -11.39
N LEU A 394 -7.94 -47.19 -11.41
CA LEU A 394 -8.61 -46.30 -10.48
C LEU A 394 -10.11 -46.27 -10.77
N VAL A 395 -10.92 -46.61 -9.77
CA VAL A 395 -12.37 -46.41 -9.83
C VAL A 395 -12.64 -44.95 -9.52
N ILE A 396 -13.06 -44.20 -10.55
CA ILE A 396 -13.42 -42.80 -10.42
C ILE A 396 -14.87 -42.76 -9.89
N PRO A 397 -15.17 -41.97 -8.85
CA PRO A 397 -16.53 -41.77 -8.37
C PRO A 397 -17.35 -41.00 -9.39
N ASP A 398 -18.66 -41.24 -9.47
CA ASP A 398 -19.53 -40.59 -10.47
C ASP A 398 -19.66 -39.07 -10.23
N ALA A 399 -19.71 -38.65 -8.98
CA ALA A 399 -19.74 -37.24 -8.59
C ALA A 399 -19.04 -37.02 -7.24
N ILE A 400 -18.53 -35.79 -7.04
CA ILE A 400 -17.92 -35.35 -5.78
C ILE A 400 -18.55 -34.02 -5.37
N LEU A 401 -19.29 -34.00 -4.26
CA LEU A 401 -19.83 -32.77 -3.68
C LEU A 401 -18.74 -31.99 -2.95
N ILE A 402 -18.79 -30.67 -3.05
CA ILE A 402 -17.78 -29.77 -2.47
C ILE A 402 -18.38 -28.83 -1.44
N LYS A 403 -19.52 -28.21 -1.76
CA LYS A 403 -20.20 -27.30 -0.84
C LYS A 403 -21.71 -27.33 -1.00
N LYS A 404 -22.43 -26.93 0.04
CA LYS A 404 -23.88 -26.71 -0.01
C LYS A 404 -24.18 -25.44 -0.83
N SER A 405 -25.15 -25.51 -1.74
CA SER A 405 -25.63 -24.35 -2.50
C SER A 405 -26.76 -23.67 -1.73
N TYR A 406 -26.72 -22.33 -1.71
CA TYR A 406 -27.79 -21.49 -1.16
C TYR A 406 -28.41 -20.59 -2.23
N GLU A 407 -28.19 -20.88 -3.52
CA GLU A 407 -28.60 -20.04 -4.65
C GLU A 407 -30.11 -19.72 -4.62
N GLU A 408 -30.97 -20.73 -4.36
CA GLU A 408 -32.42 -20.56 -4.30
C GLU A 408 -32.87 -19.62 -3.17
N LYS A 409 -32.21 -19.70 -2.00
CA LYS A 409 -32.46 -18.81 -0.85
C LYS A 409 -31.96 -17.40 -1.13
N ARG A 410 -30.84 -17.26 -1.87
CA ARG A 410 -30.23 -15.97 -2.24
C ARG A 410 -30.98 -15.26 -3.37
N GLN A 411 -31.53 -15.98 -4.36
CA GLN A 411 -32.35 -15.37 -5.42
C GLN A 411 -33.56 -14.62 -4.84
N LYS A 412 -34.14 -15.12 -3.76
CA LYS A 412 -35.22 -14.44 -3.01
C LYS A 412 -34.75 -13.13 -2.33
N LYS A 413 -33.45 -12.98 -2.08
CA LYS A 413 -32.82 -11.80 -1.44
C LYS A 413 -32.04 -10.89 -2.42
N HIS A 414 -31.84 -11.30 -3.67
CA HIS A 414 -30.95 -10.66 -4.67
C HIS A 414 -31.30 -9.22 -5.06
N ALA A 415 -32.50 -8.74 -4.69
CA ALA A 415 -32.94 -7.37 -4.94
C ALA A 415 -32.41 -6.34 -3.92
N LYS A 416 -31.62 -6.76 -2.91
CA LYS A 416 -31.11 -5.88 -1.86
C LYS A 416 -29.58 -5.76 -1.92
N ALA A 417 -29.09 -4.53 -1.74
CA ALA A 417 -27.66 -4.28 -1.54
C ALA A 417 -27.17 -4.98 -0.27
N ARG A 418 -25.87 -5.36 -0.24
CA ARG A 418 -25.24 -5.95 0.94
C ARG A 418 -24.99 -4.86 2.00
N PRO A 419 -25.10 -5.17 3.30
CA PRO A 419 -24.85 -4.20 4.39
C PRO A 419 -23.37 -3.82 4.56
N TRP A 420 -22.47 -4.46 3.82
CA TRP A 420 -21.04 -4.26 3.90
C TRP A 420 -20.42 -4.11 2.51
N LYS A 421 -19.26 -3.45 2.47
CA LYS A 421 -18.44 -3.22 1.27
C LYS A 421 -16.97 -3.53 1.57
N LEU A 422 -16.21 -3.86 0.52
CA LEU A 422 -14.76 -3.97 0.56
C LEU A 422 -14.12 -2.72 -0.06
N LYS A 423 -12.92 -2.37 0.39
CA LYS A 423 -12.11 -1.35 -0.27
C LYS A 423 -11.38 -1.98 -1.46
N SER A 424 -11.22 -1.21 -2.53
CA SER A 424 -10.42 -1.59 -3.70
C SER A 424 -9.12 -0.81 -3.73
N LEU A 425 -8.09 -1.39 -4.33
CA LEU A 425 -6.86 -0.67 -4.68
C LEU A 425 -7.14 0.24 -5.88
N GLY A 426 -6.57 1.45 -5.86
CA GLY A 426 -6.59 2.38 -7.00
C GLY A 426 -5.69 1.88 -8.13
N MET A 427 -6.15 0.88 -8.88
CA MET A 427 -5.42 0.24 -9.98
C MET A 427 -5.68 0.97 -11.30
N GLU A 428 -4.60 1.23 -12.05
CA GLU A 428 -4.74 1.68 -13.44
C GLU A 428 -5.06 0.48 -14.35
N VAL A 429 -6.18 0.57 -15.07
CA VAL A 429 -6.64 -0.46 -16.00
C VAL A 429 -6.26 -0.05 -17.42
N ASP A 430 -5.62 -0.94 -18.18
CA ASP A 430 -5.39 -0.71 -19.62
C ASP A 430 -6.72 -0.70 -20.37
N ASP A 431 -6.90 0.23 -21.31
CA ASP A 431 -8.14 0.42 -22.09
C ASP A 431 -8.63 -0.83 -22.83
N LYS A 432 -7.75 -1.81 -23.08
CA LYS A 432 -8.08 -3.08 -23.73
C LYS A 432 -8.83 -4.07 -22.83
N ALA A 433 -8.90 -3.85 -21.52
CA ALA A 433 -9.55 -4.76 -20.56
C ALA A 433 -11.07 -4.54 -20.41
N LYS A 434 -11.65 -3.52 -21.07
CA LYS A 434 -13.09 -3.18 -20.95
C LYS A 434 -14.05 -4.26 -21.46
N LEU A 435 -13.61 -5.18 -22.33
CA LEU A 435 -14.45 -6.24 -22.90
C LEU A 435 -14.75 -7.41 -21.94
N ASP A 436 -14.03 -7.53 -20.82
CA ASP A 436 -14.21 -8.62 -19.84
C ASP A 436 -14.84 -8.15 -18.51
N GLN A 437 -15.36 -6.91 -18.46
CA GLN A 437 -15.85 -6.33 -17.21
C GLN A 437 -16.99 -7.14 -16.58
N GLU A 438 -17.99 -7.57 -17.36
CA GLU A 438 -19.12 -8.38 -16.86
C GLU A 438 -18.65 -9.70 -16.24
N LYS A 439 -17.62 -10.35 -16.82
CA LYS A 439 -17.05 -11.57 -16.25
C LYS A 439 -16.34 -11.29 -14.94
N VAL A 440 -15.55 -10.21 -14.89
CA VAL A 440 -14.85 -9.79 -13.67
C VAL A 440 -15.85 -9.46 -12.57
N ASP A 441 -16.93 -8.77 -12.89
CA ASP A 441 -18.00 -8.42 -11.93
C ASP A 441 -18.70 -9.69 -11.41
N SER A 442 -18.98 -10.67 -12.31
CA SER A 442 -19.56 -11.95 -11.91
C SER A 442 -18.64 -12.77 -10.99
N GLU A 443 -17.32 -12.75 -11.23
CA GLU A 443 -16.33 -13.41 -10.38
C GLU A 443 -16.18 -12.70 -9.03
N TYR A 444 -16.28 -11.38 -9.03
CA TYR A 444 -16.23 -10.58 -7.82
C TYR A 444 -17.46 -10.85 -6.94
N GLU A 445 -18.66 -10.90 -7.52
CA GLU A 445 -19.89 -11.33 -6.85
C GLU A 445 -19.75 -12.73 -6.22
N GLN A 446 -19.17 -13.69 -6.95
CA GLN A 446 -18.87 -15.03 -6.44
C GLN A 446 -17.88 -14.98 -5.26
N PHE A 447 -16.84 -14.16 -5.35
CA PHE A 447 -15.90 -13.97 -4.25
C PHE A 447 -16.59 -13.39 -3.00
N LEU A 448 -17.48 -12.41 -3.16
CA LEU A 448 -18.26 -11.87 -2.05
C LEU A 448 -19.20 -12.93 -1.46
N LYS A 449 -19.80 -13.81 -2.28
CA LYS A 449 -20.61 -14.96 -1.81
C LYS A 449 -19.77 -15.93 -0.98
N ASP A 450 -18.55 -16.25 -1.44
CA ASP A 450 -17.61 -17.12 -0.74
C ASP A 450 -17.19 -16.55 0.64
N LEU A 451 -17.13 -15.22 0.78
CA LEU A 451 -16.86 -14.55 2.06
C LEU A 451 -17.99 -14.67 3.07
N GLU A 452 -19.24 -14.59 2.64
CA GLU A 452 -20.40 -14.78 3.53
C GLU A 452 -20.45 -16.21 4.08
N GLU A 453 -20.12 -17.19 3.25
CA GLU A 453 -20.15 -18.62 3.58
C GLU A 453 -19.01 -19.02 4.53
N ASN A 454 -17.84 -18.41 4.40
CA ASN A 454 -16.63 -18.86 5.09
C ASN A 454 -16.17 -17.89 6.19
N PRO A 455 -16.40 -18.21 7.48
CA PRO A 455 -15.93 -17.37 8.58
C PRO A 455 -14.40 -17.26 8.62
N GLU A 456 -13.67 -18.31 8.23
CA GLU A 456 -12.20 -18.26 8.22
C GLU A 456 -11.63 -17.24 7.22
N MET A 457 -12.29 -17.04 6.09
CA MET A 457 -11.85 -16.05 5.11
C MET A 457 -12.07 -14.63 5.64
N ARG A 458 -13.16 -14.41 6.39
CA ARG A 458 -13.53 -13.13 6.99
C ARG A 458 -12.56 -12.66 8.06
N LEU A 459 -12.03 -13.57 8.89
CA LEU A 459 -11.02 -13.25 9.92
C LEU A 459 -9.81 -12.48 9.37
N ASN A 460 -9.52 -12.69 8.09
CA ASN A 460 -8.37 -12.13 7.44
C ASN A 460 -8.63 -10.84 6.65
N ILE A 461 -9.89 -10.40 6.53
CA ILE A 461 -10.31 -9.28 5.70
C ILE A 461 -10.96 -8.20 6.56
N SER A 462 -10.74 -6.94 6.21
CA SER A 462 -11.42 -5.80 6.81
C SER A 462 -12.73 -5.53 6.05
N LEU A 463 -13.87 -5.69 6.73
CA LEU A 463 -15.21 -5.43 6.18
C LEU A 463 -15.68 -4.05 6.65
N TYR A 464 -16.24 -3.24 5.75
CA TYR A 464 -16.68 -1.88 6.05
C TYR A 464 -18.19 -1.77 5.92
N HIS A 465 -18.81 -0.89 6.69
CA HIS A 465 -20.25 -0.61 6.58
C HIS A 465 -20.59 -0.01 5.20
N ASN A 466 -21.69 -0.46 4.61
CA ASN A 466 -22.22 0.13 3.38
C ASN A 466 -23.26 1.21 3.72
N GLU A 467 -22.96 2.47 3.44
CA GLU A 467 -23.87 3.60 3.71
C GLU A 467 -25.14 3.58 2.86
N GLU A 468 -25.10 2.93 1.69
CA GLU A 468 -26.24 2.80 0.78
C GLU A 468 -27.25 1.73 1.24
N TYR A 469 -26.93 0.96 2.27
CA TYR A 469 -27.80 -0.10 2.78
C TYR A 469 -28.91 0.47 3.67
N GLN A 470 -30.17 0.31 3.25
CA GLN A 470 -31.35 0.58 4.09
C GLN A 470 -31.89 -0.72 4.71
N PRO A 471 -31.88 -0.87 6.05
CA PRO A 471 -32.45 -2.03 6.71
C PRO A 471 -33.98 -2.07 6.52
N SER A 472 -34.49 -3.14 5.93
CA SER A 472 -35.95 -3.35 5.85
C SER A 472 -36.46 -4.08 7.10
N GLU A 473 -37.45 -3.53 7.80
CA GLU A 473 -38.07 -4.08 9.03
C GLU A 473 -38.70 -5.48 8.89
N ARG A 474 -38.80 -6.04 7.68
CA ARG A 474 -39.48 -7.34 7.41
C ARG A 474 -38.58 -8.58 7.44
N ALA A 475 -37.28 -8.44 7.69
CA ALA A 475 -36.34 -9.57 7.57
C ALA A 475 -36.28 -10.51 8.80
N SER A 476 -36.97 -10.19 9.90
CA SER A 476 -36.84 -10.90 11.19
C SER A 476 -37.88 -12.00 11.45
N MET A 477 -38.74 -12.35 10.49
CA MET A 477 -39.93 -13.19 10.75
C MET A 477 -40.09 -14.43 9.83
N THR A 478 -39.02 -14.96 9.24
CA THR A 478 -39.10 -16.25 8.51
C THR A 478 -38.25 -17.31 9.21
N ASP A 479 -38.94 -18.25 9.84
CA ASP A 479 -38.45 -19.34 10.69
C ASP A 479 -37.89 -20.51 9.84
N GLY A 480 -36.88 -20.23 9.02
CA GLY A 480 -36.14 -21.22 8.25
C GLY A 480 -34.65 -20.90 8.27
N GLU A 481 -33.79 -21.93 8.24
CA GLU A 481 -32.33 -21.75 8.23
C GLU A 481 -31.92 -20.79 7.09
N ASP A 482 -31.61 -19.55 7.47
CA ASP A 482 -31.25 -18.49 6.55
C ASP A 482 -29.87 -18.75 5.93
N ALA A 483 -29.66 -18.27 4.70
CA ALA A 483 -28.35 -18.36 4.07
C ALA A 483 -27.28 -17.67 4.95
N PRO A 484 -26.03 -18.21 5.02
CA PRO A 484 -24.96 -17.60 5.80
C PRO A 484 -24.78 -16.12 5.44
N SER A 485 -24.70 -15.26 6.45
CA SER A 485 -24.49 -13.82 6.30
C SER A 485 -23.39 -13.33 7.24
N VAL A 486 -22.82 -12.17 6.92
CA VAL A 486 -21.80 -11.52 7.76
C VAL A 486 -22.48 -10.90 8.99
N PRO A 487 -22.04 -11.24 10.21
CA PRO A 487 -22.49 -10.58 11.44
C PRO A 487 -22.16 -9.09 11.43
N LEU A 488 -23.08 -8.26 11.92
CA LEU A 488 -22.90 -6.79 11.94
C LEU A 488 -21.76 -6.36 12.88
N GLU A 489 -21.42 -7.17 13.87
CA GLU A 489 -20.33 -6.92 14.82
C GLU A 489 -18.94 -6.99 14.18
N GLU A 490 -18.80 -7.63 13.01
CA GLU A 490 -17.54 -7.75 12.28
C GLU A 490 -17.25 -6.53 11.38
N LEU A 491 -18.19 -5.58 11.27
CA LEU A 491 -18.07 -4.42 10.39
C LEU A 491 -17.33 -3.26 11.06
N LEU A 492 -16.32 -2.74 10.36
CA LEU A 492 -15.61 -1.52 10.76
C LEU A 492 -16.38 -0.29 10.29
N ALA A 493 -16.45 0.73 11.14
CA ALA A 493 -16.90 2.06 10.74
C ALA A 493 -15.83 2.71 9.84
N ASP A 494 -16.25 3.30 8.72
CA ASP A 494 -15.35 4.09 7.87
C ASP A 494 -14.95 5.36 8.66
N LEU A 495 -13.73 5.37 9.19
CA LEU A 495 -13.09 6.58 9.71
C LEU A 495 -12.52 7.36 8.52
N GLU A 496 -13.40 8.06 7.79
CA GLU A 496 -12.96 9.14 6.91
C GLU A 496 -12.57 10.33 7.79
N LEU A 497 -11.26 10.54 7.99
CA LEU A 497 -10.75 11.83 8.44
C LEU A 497 -11.02 12.81 7.29
N ARG A 498 -12.17 13.47 7.32
CA ARG A 498 -12.41 14.64 6.49
C ARG A 498 -11.46 15.72 7.01
N ASP A 499 -10.41 16.01 6.26
CA ASP A 499 -9.64 17.25 6.36
C ASP A 499 -10.53 18.39 5.79
N ASP A 500 -11.69 18.62 6.41
CA ASP A 500 -12.47 19.84 6.17
C ASP A 500 -11.80 20.91 7.03
N GLU A 501 -10.83 21.60 6.44
CA GLU A 501 -10.28 22.85 6.97
C GLU A 501 -11.45 23.82 7.22
N ASP A 502 -11.56 24.27 8.47
CA ASP A 502 -12.46 25.32 8.91
C ASP A 502 -12.22 26.61 8.07
N GLU A 503 -13.03 26.83 7.02
CA GLU A 503 -13.16 28.13 6.36
C GLU A 503 -14.49 28.80 6.76
N ASP A 504 -14.35 29.68 7.76
CA ASP A 504 -14.94 31.00 7.86
C ASP A 504 -16.47 31.17 8.03
N ASP A 505 -16.80 31.26 9.32
CA ASP A 505 -17.74 32.18 9.94
C ASP A 505 -17.54 33.64 9.46
N SER A 506 -18.27 34.08 8.43
CA SER A 506 -18.61 35.52 8.25
C SER A 506 -19.77 35.76 7.27
N SER A 507 -20.99 35.91 7.77
CA SER A 507 -21.95 36.93 7.30
C SER A 507 -23.24 36.91 8.12
N MET A 508 -23.21 37.55 9.28
CA MET A 508 -24.38 38.22 9.84
C MET A 508 -24.05 39.70 10.02
N ARG A 509 -24.96 40.56 9.51
CA ARG A 509 -25.01 42.04 9.41
C ARG A 509 -24.89 42.47 7.94
N GLU A 510 -25.88 43.06 7.29
CA GLU A 510 -27.09 43.80 7.74
C GLU A 510 -28.39 43.30 7.08
#